data_AF-A0A836VFS5-F1
#
_entry.id   AF-A0A836VFS5-F1
#
_cell.length_a   1.000
_cell.length_b   1.000
_cell.length_c   1.000
_cell.angle_alpha   90.00
_cell.angle_beta   90.00
_cell.angle_gamma   90.00
#
_symmetry.space_group_name_H-M   'P 1'
#
loop_
_entity.id
_entity.type
_entity.pdbx_description
1 polymer ?
#
loop_
_entity_poly.entity_id
_entity_poly.type
_entity_poly.pdbx_seq_one_letter_code
_entity_poly.pdbx_strand_id
1 'polypeptide(L)' 'MSDFQSTQEISINASLETVFGIVSDFAQHKEFGGRSELVNVRELTAGPTGLGSIIEADEAV' A
#
# COMPACT_ATOMS: atom_id res chain seq x y z
N MET A 1 14.47 -1.42 23.35
CA MET A 1 14.23 -0.64 22.13
C MET A 1 12.74 -0.38 22.09
N SER A 2 12.28 0.87 22.16
CA SER A 2 10.88 1.12 21.82
C SER A 2 10.81 1.14 20.31
N ASP A 3 9.90 0.35 19.74
CA ASP A 3 9.69 0.34 18.31
C ASP A 3 9.31 1.76 17.86
N PHE A 4 9.87 2.21 16.74
CA PHE A 4 9.51 3.50 16.16
C PHE A 4 8.07 3.41 15.66
N GLN A 5 7.20 4.30 16.13
CA GLN A 5 5.81 4.41 15.69
C GLN A 5 5.52 5.84 15.25
N SER A 6 4.92 5.98 14.07
CA SER A 6 4.41 7.24 13.54
C SER A 6 3.01 7.02 12.97
N THR A 7 2.09 7.94 13.24
CA THR A 7 0.72 7.91 12.74
C THR A 7 0.38 9.25 12.11
N GLN A 8 -0.21 9.22 10.92
CA GLN A 8 -0.68 10.41 10.20
C GLN A 8 -2.13 10.19 9.78
N GLU A 9 -2.95 11.23 9.95
CA GLU A 9 -4.35 11.24 9.54
C GLU A 9 -4.55 12.24 8.41
N ILE A 10 -5.33 11.86 7.39
CA ILE A 10 -5.67 12.73 6.25
C ILE A 10 -7.17 12.65 5.99
N SER A 11 -7.76 13.78 5.57
CA SER A 11 -9.16 13.83 5.14
C SER A 11 -9.24 13.80 3.62
N ILE A 12 -9.95 12.82 3.07
CA ILE A 12 -10.14 12.65 1.63
C ILE A 12 -11.62 12.87 1.31
N ASN A 13 -11.90 13.77 0.37
CA ASN A 13 -13.27 13.99 -0.13
C ASN A 13 -13.60 12.98 -1.24
N ALA A 14 -13.78 11.72 -0.86
CA ALA A 14 -14.17 10.63 -1.73
C ALA A 14 -15.07 9.65 -0.97
N SER A 15 -15.75 8.74 -1.69
CA SER A 15 -16.49 7.67 -1.04
C SER A 15 -15.53 6.68 -0.36
N LEU A 16 -16.00 6.02 0.69
CA LEU A 16 -15.24 4.97 1.37
C LEU A 16 -14.87 3.85 0.39
N GLU A 17 -15.79 3.45 -0.48
CA GLU A 17 -15.56 2.40 -1.47
C GLU A 17 -14.40 2.73 -2.41
N THR A 18 -14.31 3.98 -2.87
CA THR A 18 -13.19 4.43 -3.71
C THR A 18 -11.87 4.41 -2.93
N VAL A 19 -11.87 4.90 -1.68
CA VAL A 19 -10.65 4.90 -0.86
C VAL A 19 -10.19 3.47 -0.56
N PHE A 20 -11.11 2.59 -0.11
CA PHE A 20 -10.77 1.20 0.20
C PHE A 20 -10.33 0.44 -1.04
N GLY A 21 -11.00 0.63 -2.18
CA GLY A 21 -10.60 -0.01 -3.44
C GLY A 21 -9.16 0.32 -3.85
N ILE A 22 -8.71 1.56 -3.61
CA ILE A 22 -7.32 1.96 -3.85
C ILE A 22 -6.38 1.33 -2.82
N VAL A 23 -6.66 1.51 -1.52
CA VAL A 23 -5.74 1.10 -0.42
C VAL A 23 -5.60 -0.42 -0.30
N SER A 24 -6.61 -1.18 -0.72
CA SER A 24 -6.55 -2.66 -0.71
C SER A 24 -5.84 -3.26 -1.92
N ASP A 25 -5.66 -2.49 -3.00
CA ASP A 25 -4.98 -2.95 -4.21
C ASP A 25 -3.51 -2.54 -4.20
N PHE A 26 -2.72 -3.31 -3.45
CA PHE A 26 -1.30 -3.05 -3.26
C PHE A 26 -0.51 -3.04 -4.58
N ALA A 27 -0.90 -3.84 -5.57
CA ALA A 27 -0.21 -3.88 -6.87
C ALA A 27 -0.37 -2.55 -7.64
N GLN A 28 -1.51 -1.87 -7.48
CA GLN A 28 -1.75 -0.55 -8.07
C GLN A 28 -1.10 0.59 -7.30
N HIS A 29 -0.56 0.37 -6.10
CA HIS A 29 0.07 1.45 -5.32
C HIS A 29 1.26 2.10 -6.04
N LYS A 30 1.93 1.41 -6.98
CA LYS A 30 2.95 2.01 -7.84
C LYS A 30 2.42 3.17 -8.70
N GLU A 31 1.13 3.15 -9.05
CA GLU A 31 0.49 4.16 -9.91
C GLU A 31 -0.03 5.34 -9.09
N PHE A 32 -0.37 5.11 -7.82
CA PHE A 32 -0.82 6.14 -6.87
C PHE A 32 0.31 6.74 -6.03
N GLY A 33 1.47 6.06 -5.98
CA GLY A 33 2.69 6.56 -5.38
C GLY A 33 3.20 7.75 -6.17
N GLY A 34 2.74 8.96 -5.82
CA GLY A 34 3.21 10.23 -6.41
C GLY A 34 4.70 10.53 -6.15
N ARG A 35 5.44 9.56 -5.62
CA ARG A 35 6.86 9.59 -5.39
C ARG A 35 7.43 8.35 -6.08
N SER A 36 8.38 8.57 -6.96
CA SER A 36 9.15 7.55 -7.70
C SER A 36 9.94 6.59 -6.79
N GLU A 37 9.60 6.55 -5.50
CA GLU A 37 10.16 5.73 -4.44
C GLU A 37 9.73 4.27 -4.62
N LEU A 38 8.49 3.98 -5.03
CA LEU A 38 8.04 2.60 -5.28
C LEU A 38 8.31 2.20 -6.74
N VAL A 39 9.29 1.33 -6.96
CA VAL A 39 9.68 0.86 -8.30
C VAL A 39 8.81 -0.31 -8.74
N ASN A 40 8.61 -1.27 -7.85
CA ASN A 40 7.75 -2.44 -8.08
C ASN A 40 7.01 -2.81 -6.81
N VAL A 41 5.79 -3.29 -6.96
CA VAL A 41 5.02 -3.93 -5.88
C VAL A 41 4.48 -5.25 -6.42
N ARG A 42 4.73 -6.35 -5.69
CA ARG A 42 4.25 -7.69 -6.06
C ARG A 42 3.72 -8.45 -4.87
N GLU A 43 2.62 -9.15 -5.08
CA GLU A 43 2.07 -10.11 -4.13
C GLU A 43 2.77 -11.46 -4.32
N LEU A 44 3.31 -12.02 -3.23
CA LEU A 44 4.02 -13.30 -3.25
C LEU A 44 3.09 -14.47 -2.88
N THR A 45 1.92 -14.18 -2.32
CA THR A 45 0.91 -15.18 -1.95
C THR A 45 -0.14 -15.27 -3.06
N ALA A 46 -0.44 -16.47 -3.53
CA ALA A 46 -1.49 -16.68 -4.51
C ALA A 46 -2.89 -16.61 -3.87
N GLY A 47 -3.83 -15.94 -4.53
CA GLY A 47 -5.22 -15.80 -4.09
C GLY A 47 -5.58 -14.38 -3.67
N PRO A 48 -6.77 -14.15 -3.09
CA PRO A 48 -7.18 -12.82 -2.65
C PRO A 48 -6.34 -12.35 -1.46
N THR A 49 -6.02 -11.05 -1.45
CA THR A 49 -5.24 -10.44 -0.36
C THR A 49 -6.03 -10.41 0.94
N GLY A 50 -5.38 -10.88 2.02
CA GLY A 50 -5.99 -11.01 3.33
C GLY A 50 -4.95 -11.20 4.42
N LEU A 51 -5.40 -11.69 5.58
CA LEU A 51 -4.51 -11.93 6.71
C LEU A 51 -3.45 -12.98 6.34
N GLY A 52 -2.18 -12.62 6.50
CA GLY A 52 -1.04 -13.51 6.18
C GLY A 52 -0.54 -13.43 4.74
N SER A 53 -1.13 -12.58 3.89
CA SER A 53 -0.58 -12.28 2.57
C SER A 53 0.79 -11.61 2.69
N ILE A 54 1.72 -11.99 1.82
CA ILE A 54 3.06 -11.42 1.74
C ILE A 54 3.13 -10.52 0.52
N ILE A 55 3.54 -9.27 0.75
CA ILE A 55 3.71 -8.24 -0.28
C ILE A 55 5.17 -7.80 -0.25
N GLU A 56 5.79 -7.74 -1.43
CA GLU A 56 7.13 -7.19 -1.60
C GLU A 56 7.03 -5.88 -2.36
N ALA A 57 7.72 -4.86 -1.87
CA ALA A 57 7.79 -3.54 -2.48
C ALA A 57 9.26 -3.14 -2.61
N ASP A 58 9.69 -2.90 -3.85
CA ASP A 58 11.05 -2.45 -4.16
C ASP A 58 11.10 -0.92 -4.11
N GLU A 59 12.07 -0.38 -3.37
CA GLU A 59 12.32 1.05 -3.28
C GLU A 59 13.41 1.50 -4.28
N ALA A 60 13.27 2.70 -4.84
CA ALA A 60 14.32 3.35 -5.62
C ALA A 60 15.45 3.82 -4.68
N VAL A 61 16.68 3.38 -4.97
CA VAL A 61 17.92 3.80 -4.27
C VAL A 61 18.48 5.09 -4.83
#